data_AF-A0A7N6F6Y2-F1
#
_entry.id   AF-A0A7N6F6Y2-F1
#
_cell.length_a   1.000
_cell.length_b   1.000
_cell.length_c   1.000
_cell.angle_alpha   90.00
_cell.angle_beta   90.00
_cell.angle_gamma   90.00
#
_symmetry.space_group_name_H-M   'P 1'
#
loop_
_entity.id
_entity.type
_entity.pdbx_description
1 polymer ?
#
loop_
_entity_poly.entity_id
_entity_poly.type
_entity_poly.pdbx_seq_one_letter_code
_entity_poly.pdbx_strand_id
1 'polypeptide(L)'
;QMKRSKALARCGLVLLSFWLYGVIQRYHLMSETGLHYDRYLREVIEYLEKDPHFKEKLKNTNMDDIKKGKLSKELDFVQHNFRTKLDELKREEMNRLRMLIKAKHDIQDGNGRTVDHQALLKQFEHLNHMNPDTFEVEDLDRLIKSATKDLENFDKDRHDEFKRYEMMKEHERRERLKNMSEEERKKEEQHFEEMKKKHANHPKVNHPGSEDQLKEVWHEADGLDPEDFDPKTFFKMHDSNGDGFFDETELEALFTKELEKVYNPQNEEDDMFEMEEERLRMREHVMNEVDTNKDRLVSLSEFMAATKKEEFYDKDEWETLDQNPLYTEEELREYEKQLANEENDINKKSVELQKQREELERQQEELNAQRFEIQQAVEQIERIKAQGTTADVKRKYHIVMTADTDNSILQSYRQLKGSSCYSELH
;
A
#
# COMPACT_ATOMS: atom_id res chain seq x y z
N GLN A 1 44.93 41.19 33.00
CA GLN A 1 44.53 40.34 31.86
C GLN A 1 43.84 39.05 32.35
N MET A 2 42.68 39.15 33.00
CA MET A 2 41.90 38.00 33.48
C MET A 2 40.39 38.28 33.38
N LYS A 3 39.91 38.65 32.18
CA LYS A 3 38.47 38.82 31.91
C LYS A 3 38.04 38.42 30.48
N ARG A 4 38.81 37.58 29.78
CA ARG A 4 38.43 37.10 28.43
C ARG A 4 38.26 35.58 28.27
N SER A 5 38.47 34.78 29.32
CA SER A 5 38.45 33.31 29.19
C SER A 5 37.18 32.60 29.68
N LYS A 6 36.12 33.32 30.08
CA LYS A 6 34.84 32.70 30.49
C LYS A 6 33.68 32.93 29.52
N ALA A 7 33.86 33.74 28.48
CA ALA A 7 32.83 33.99 27.46
C ALA A 7 32.89 33.00 26.27
N LEU A 8 34.02 32.32 26.06
CA LEU A 8 34.18 31.37 24.96
C LEU A 8 33.77 29.92 25.31
N ALA A 9 33.59 29.59 26.59
CA ALA A 9 33.20 28.25 27.03
C ALA A 9 31.68 28.05 27.19
N ARG A 10 30.86 29.10 26.95
CA ARG A 10 29.39 29.01 26.95
C ARG A 10 28.77 29.15 25.56
N CYS A 11 29.55 29.46 24.53
CA CYS A 11 29.11 29.47 23.12
C CYS A 11 29.31 28.13 22.41
N GLY A 12 30.23 27.26 22.88
CA GLY A 12 30.50 25.96 22.26
C GLY A 12 29.49 24.85 22.61
N LEU A 13 28.85 24.92 23.78
CA LEU A 13 27.85 23.94 24.21
C LEU A 13 26.43 24.25 23.68
N VAL A 14 26.16 25.51 23.33
CA VAL A 14 24.90 25.93 22.71
C VAL A 14 24.91 25.58 21.20
N LEU A 15 26.07 25.66 20.53
CA LEU A 15 26.19 25.23 19.14
C LEU A 15 26.22 23.69 18.98
N LEU A 16 26.72 22.94 19.97
CA LEU A 16 26.59 21.48 19.98
C LEU A 16 25.16 21.00 20.28
N SER A 17 24.34 21.77 21.02
CA SER A 17 22.92 21.45 21.19
C SER A 17 22.08 21.84 19.96
N PHE A 18 22.41 22.93 19.26
CA PHE A 18 21.78 23.27 17.96
C PHE A 18 22.18 22.29 16.84
N TRP A 19 23.36 21.67 16.91
CA TRP A 19 23.82 20.67 15.94
C TRP A 19 23.35 19.24 16.25
N LEU A 20 23.05 18.92 17.52
CA LEU A 20 22.33 17.69 17.89
C LEU A 20 20.84 17.80 17.53
N TYR A 21 20.22 18.98 17.63
CA TYR A 21 18.81 19.19 17.26
C TYR A 21 18.53 19.11 15.75
N GLY A 22 19.41 19.67 14.90
CA GLY A 22 19.27 19.50 13.44
C GLY A 22 19.52 18.08 12.92
N VAL A 23 19.90 17.15 13.81
CA VAL A 23 20.04 15.72 13.50
C VAL A 23 18.89 14.92 14.10
N ILE A 24 18.36 15.34 15.25
CA ILE A 24 17.14 14.75 15.83
C ILE A 24 15.92 15.07 14.95
N GLN A 25 15.87 16.24 14.31
CA GLN A 25 14.86 16.61 13.31
C GLN A 25 14.85 15.75 12.03
N ARG A 26 15.80 14.84 11.84
CA ARG A 26 15.76 13.82 10.77
C ARG A 26 15.30 12.45 11.24
N TYR A 27 15.18 12.23 12.55
CA TYR A 27 14.80 10.94 13.14
C TYR A 27 13.30 10.78 13.43
N HIS A 28 12.45 11.67 12.89
CA HIS A 28 11.00 11.47 12.90
C HIS A 28 10.35 11.49 11.51
N LEU A 29 11.14 11.40 10.43
CA LEU A 29 10.66 11.40 9.04
C LEU A 29 9.66 10.26 8.68
N MET A 30 9.23 9.42 9.63
CA MET A 30 8.44 8.24 9.30
C MET A 30 7.40 7.90 10.38
N SER A 31 6.45 8.82 10.62
CA SER A 31 5.03 8.42 10.67
C SER A 31 4.71 7.60 9.40
N GLU A 32 3.76 6.66 9.45
CA GLU A 32 3.52 5.74 8.32
C GLU A 32 3.34 6.51 7.01
N THR A 33 4.33 6.49 6.10
CA THR A 33 4.30 7.29 4.86
C THR A 33 3.18 6.87 3.88
N GLY A 34 2.30 5.94 4.29
CA GLY A 34 1.28 5.30 3.47
C GLY A 34 1.84 4.32 2.43
N LEU A 35 3.16 4.27 2.23
CA LEU A 35 3.77 3.40 1.22
C LEU A 35 3.78 1.93 1.67
N HIS A 36 3.43 1.01 0.77
CA HIS A 36 3.42 -0.44 1.07
C HIS A 36 4.81 -1.06 1.30
N TYR A 37 5.88 -0.30 1.07
CA TYR A 37 7.29 -0.63 1.33
C TYR A 37 7.96 0.36 2.30
N ASP A 38 7.15 1.19 2.97
CA ASP A 38 7.60 2.20 3.92
C ASP A 38 8.59 1.63 4.96
N ARG A 39 8.29 0.47 5.54
CA ARG A 39 9.20 -0.21 6.50
C ARG A 39 10.60 -0.41 5.93
N TYR A 40 10.68 -0.93 4.71
CA TYR A 40 11.93 -1.19 4.03
C TYR A 40 12.69 0.12 3.74
N LEU A 41 11.97 1.16 3.31
CA LEU A 41 12.53 2.50 3.13
C LEU A 41 13.14 3.03 4.44
N ARG A 42 12.45 2.91 5.59
CA ARG A 42 12.99 3.37 6.88
C ARG A 42 14.26 2.65 7.25
N GLU A 43 14.23 1.33 7.20
CA GLU A 43 15.35 0.51 7.64
C GLU A 43 16.59 0.80 6.79
N VAL A 44 16.42 0.93 5.46
CA VAL A 44 17.52 1.32 4.57
C VAL A 44 18.10 2.69 4.94
N ILE A 45 17.25 3.71 5.15
CA ILE A 45 17.70 5.06 5.52
C ILE A 45 18.38 5.04 6.90
N GLU A 46 17.76 4.41 7.90
CA GLU A 46 18.27 4.34 9.27
C GLU A 46 19.68 3.72 9.32
N TYR A 47 19.92 2.65 8.56
CA TYR A 47 21.24 2.03 8.49
C TYR A 47 22.25 2.86 7.70
N LEU A 48 21.84 3.52 6.63
CA LEU A 48 22.70 4.43 5.88
C LEU A 48 23.12 5.65 6.70
N GLU A 49 22.25 6.18 7.56
CA GLU A 49 22.55 7.32 8.43
C GLU A 49 23.52 7.01 9.57
N LYS A 50 23.70 5.72 9.91
CA LYS A 50 24.71 5.29 10.89
C LYS A 50 26.13 5.39 10.33
N ASP A 51 26.29 5.45 9.00
CA ASP A 51 27.57 5.70 8.35
C ASP A 51 27.90 7.20 8.35
N PRO A 52 29.03 7.64 8.96
CA PRO A 52 29.37 9.06 9.05
C PRO A 52 29.56 9.77 7.70
N HIS A 53 30.14 9.08 6.70
CA HIS A 53 30.38 9.65 5.37
C HIS A 53 29.06 9.86 4.65
N PHE A 54 28.23 8.82 4.61
CA PHE A 54 26.93 8.89 3.96
C PHE A 54 26.01 9.90 4.64
N LYS A 55 26.01 9.96 5.98
CA LYS A 55 25.24 10.96 6.75
C LYS A 55 25.64 12.39 6.38
N GLU A 56 26.93 12.67 6.23
CA GLU A 56 27.40 13.99 5.83
C GLU A 56 26.95 14.34 4.40
N LYS A 57 27.01 13.38 3.48
CA LYS A 57 26.53 13.56 2.11
C LYS A 57 25.02 13.77 2.05
N LEU A 58 24.25 13.00 2.80
CA LEU A 58 22.80 13.16 2.94
C LEU A 58 22.43 14.55 3.51
N LYS A 59 23.28 15.15 4.34
CA LYS A 59 23.05 16.50 4.89
C LYS A 59 23.31 17.63 3.89
N ASN A 60 24.35 17.46 3.07
CA ASN A 60 24.83 18.52 2.19
C ASN A 60 24.21 18.47 0.78
N THR A 61 23.44 17.42 0.46
CA THR A 61 22.80 17.25 -0.85
C THR A 61 21.39 17.83 -0.83
N ASN A 62 21.04 18.63 -1.84
CA ASN A 62 19.68 19.17 -1.99
C ASN A 62 18.72 18.14 -2.61
N MET A 63 17.42 18.40 -2.49
CA MET A 63 16.38 17.48 -2.95
C MET A 63 16.50 17.17 -4.46
N ASP A 64 16.76 18.17 -5.29
CA ASP A 64 16.92 17.98 -6.75
C ASP A 64 18.08 17.04 -7.10
N ASP A 65 19.18 17.11 -6.36
CA ASP A 65 20.35 16.26 -6.57
C ASP A 65 20.12 14.84 -6.05
N ILE A 66 19.33 14.68 -5.00
CA ILE A 66 18.85 13.38 -4.51
C ILE A 66 17.99 12.72 -5.58
N LYS A 67 16.99 13.42 -6.13
CA LYS A 67 16.12 12.92 -7.22
C LYS A 67 16.88 12.55 -8.49
N LYS A 68 17.99 13.25 -8.78
CA LYS A 68 18.89 12.97 -9.92
C LYS A 68 19.83 11.79 -9.69
N GLY A 69 19.76 11.11 -8.54
CA GLY A 69 20.57 9.93 -8.22
C GLY A 69 22.02 10.26 -7.86
N LYS A 70 22.34 11.52 -7.50
CA LYS A 70 23.70 11.86 -7.05
C LYS A 70 24.01 11.23 -5.69
N LEU A 71 23.03 11.18 -4.79
CA LEU A 71 23.18 10.58 -3.47
C LEU A 71 23.42 9.06 -3.56
N SER A 72 22.74 8.38 -4.48
CA SER A 72 22.86 6.92 -4.62
C SER A 72 24.29 6.47 -4.95
N LYS A 73 25.07 7.30 -5.67
CA LYS A 73 26.48 7.04 -5.99
C LYS A 73 27.40 7.08 -4.76
N GLU A 74 26.99 7.74 -3.69
CA GLU A 74 27.78 7.78 -2.44
C GLU A 74 27.74 6.43 -1.71
N LEU A 75 26.83 5.53 -2.10
CA LEU A 75 26.75 4.15 -1.58
C LEU A 75 28.04 3.35 -1.81
N ASP A 76 28.83 3.68 -2.83
CA ASP A 76 30.12 3.05 -3.12
C ASP A 76 31.18 3.33 -2.04
N PHE A 77 31.00 4.37 -1.24
CA PHE A 77 31.92 4.77 -0.17
C PHE A 77 31.45 4.34 1.22
N VAL A 78 30.26 3.73 1.33
CA VAL A 78 29.69 3.24 2.59
C VAL A 78 30.50 2.05 3.11
N GLN A 79 30.71 1.99 4.44
CA GLN A 79 31.47 0.90 5.03
C GLN A 79 30.81 -0.48 4.80
N HIS A 80 31.66 -1.50 4.67
CA HIS A 80 31.23 -2.86 4.33
C HIS A 80 30.18 -3.44 5.29
N ASN A 81 30.28 -3.16 6.59
CA ASN A 81 29.30 -3.65 7.58
C ASN A 81 27.88 -3.12 7.31
N PHE A 82 27.74 -1.87 6.85
CA PHE A 82 26.45 -1.32 6.45
C PHE A 82 25.99 -1.91 5.13
N ARG A 83 26.90 -2.07 4.15
CA ARG A 83 26.59 -2.77 2.88
C ARG A 83 26.03 -4.18 3.11
N THR A 84 26.68 -4.99 3.95
CA THR A 84 26.20 -6.33 4.32
C THR A 84 24.79 -6.29 4.92
N LYS A 85 24.49 -5.29 5.75
CA LYS A 85 23.15 -5.13 6.33
C LYS A 85 22.12 -4.71 5.29
N LEU A 86 22.46 -3.81 4.37
CA LEU A 86 21.57 -3.43 3.27
C LEU A 86 21.25 -4.61 2.36
N ASP A 87 22.23 -5.49 2.09
CA ASP A 87 22.00 -6.75 1.37
C ASP A 87 20.99 -7.66 2.10
N GLU A 88 21.08 -7.74 3.44
CA GLU A 88 20.10 -8.49 4.24
C GLU A 88 18.69 -7.90 4.14
N LEU A 89 18.56 -6.58 4.31
CA LEU A 89 17.27 -5.88 4.20
C LEU A 89 16.63 -6.10 2.82
N LYS A 90 17.44 -6.03 1.75
CA LYS A 90 16.96 -6.30 0.40
C LYS A 90 16.43 -7.74 0.25
N ARG A 91 17.15 -8.73 0.78
CA ARG A 91 16.69 -10.14 0.75
C ARG A 91 15.40 -10.33 1.55
N GLU A 92 15.27 -9.69 2.69
CA GLU A 92 14.05 -9.73 3.52
C GLU A 92 12.84 -9.14 2.77
N GLU A 93 13.02 -7.98 2.14
CA GLU A 93 11.98 -7.34 1.35
C GLU A 93 11.61 -8.18 0.12
N MET A 94 12.60 -8.72 -0.61
CA MET A 94 12.33 -9.63 -1.72
C MET A 94 11.55 -10.88 -1.29
N ASN A 95 11.84 -11.43 -0.12
CA ASN A 95 11.08 -12.56 0.43
C ASN A 95 9.64 -12.16 0.77
N ARG A 96 9.43 -10.96 1.35
CA ARG A 96 8.09 -10.41 1.60
C ARG A 96 7.29 -10.28 0.30
N LEU A 97 7.88 -9.72 -0.75
CA LEU A 97 7.24 -9.56 -2.06
C LEU A 97 6.91 -10.92 -2.70
N ARG A 98 7.80 -11.91 -2.58
CA ARG A 98 7.53 -13.29 -3.04
C ARG A 98 6.37 -13.93 -2.29
N MET A 99 6.27 -13.72 -0.98
CA MET A 99 5.14 -14.21 -0.18
C MET A 99 3.82 -13.55 -0.60
N LEU A 100 3.81 -12.24 -0.86
CA LEU A 100 2.63 -11.53 -1.34
C LEU A 100 2.18 -12.04 -2.71
N ILE A 101 3.12 -12.24 -3.63
CA ILE A 101 2.86 -12.84 -4.95
C ILE A 101 2.26 -14.23 -4.79
N LYS A 102 2.85 -15.06 -3.93
CA LYS A 102 2.34 -16.40 -3.67
C LYS A 102 0.94 -16.38 -3.08
N ALA A 103 0.69 -15.54 -2.09
CA ALA A 103 -0.64 -15.40 -1.48
C ALA A 103 -1.69 -14.93 -2.50
N LYS A 104 -1.34 -13.93 -3.33
CA LYS A 104 -2.21 -13.47 -4.42
C LYS A 104 -2.51 -14.60 -5.41
N HIS A 105 -1.52 -15.40 -5.77
CA HIS A 105 -1.72 -16.55 -6.64
C HIS A 105 -2.58 -17.63 -5.99
N ASP A 106 -2.33 -18.00 -4.73
CA ASP A 106 -3.10 -19.00 -4.01
C ASP A 106 -4.58 -18.60 -3.88
N ILE A 107 -4.88 -17.30 -3.81
CA ILE A 107 -6.25 -16.75 -3.84
C ILE A 107 -6.87 -16.78 -5.25
N GLN A 108 -6.08 -16.49 -6.29
CA GLN A 108 -6.56 -16.37 -7.67
C GLN A 108 -6.62 -17.70 -8.45
N ASP A 109 -5.73 -18.66 -8.14
CA ASP A 109 -5.53 -19.90 -8.88
C ASP A 109 -5.14 -21.05 -7.93
N GLY A 110 -6.08 -21.95 -7.62
CA GLY A 110 -5.78 -23.24 -6.97
C GLY A 110 -5.13 -24.28 -7.91
N ASN A 111 -4.75 -23.88 -9.13
CA ASN A 111 -4.48 -24.77 -10.26
C ASN A 111 -2.99 -24.98 -10.54
N GLY A 112 -2.17 -25.24 -9.51
CA GLY A 112 -0.87 -25.94 -9.60
C GLY A 112 0.16 -25.51 -10.66
N ARG A 113 -0.01 -24.36 -11.33
CA ARG A 113 0.89 -23.85 -12.36
C ARG A 113 2.05 -23.16 -11.67
N THR A 114 3.27 -23.40 -12.18
CA THR A 114 4.46 -22.72 -11.70
C THR A 114 4.33 -21.22 -11.99
N VAL A 115 4.09 -20.43 -10.95
CA VAL A 115 4.07 -18.97 -11.03
C VAL A 115 5.46 -18.50 -11.42
N ASP A 116 5.55 -17.71 -12.48
CA ASP A 116 6.75 -16.95 -12.78
C ASP A 116 6.84 -15.77 -11.80
N HIS A 117 7.36 -16.07 -10.61
CA HIS A 117 7.53 -15.09 -9.54
C HIS A 117 8.43 -13.94 -10.00
N GLN A 118 9.37 -14.18 -10.93
CA GLN A 118 10.30 -13.16 -11.41
C GLN A 118 9.61 -12.19 -12.36
N ALA A 119 8.67 -12.64 -13.19
CA ALA A 119 7.84 -11.75 -14.00
C ALA A 119 6.94 -10.86 -13.13
N LEU A 120 6.36 -11.40 -12.07
CA LEU A 120 5.47 -10.64 -11.18
C LEU A 120 6.21 -9.64 -10.31
N LEU A 121 7.47 -9.91 -9.95
CA LEU A 121 8.31 -8.96 -9.23
C LEU A 121 8.58 -7.66 -10.01
N LYS A 122 8.40 -7.66 -11.34
CA LYS A 122 8.53 -6.45 -12.18
C LYS A 122 7.52 -5.35 -11.83
N GLN A 123 6.42 -5.69 -11.16
CA GLN A 123 5.41 -4.72 -10.72
C GLN A 123 5.91 -3.83 -9.56
N PHE A 124 6.96 -4.25 -8.85
CA PHE A 124 7.56 -3.51 -7.75
C PHE A 124 8.74 -2.68 -8.27
N GLU A 125 8.50 -1.39 -8.51
CA GLU A 125 9.46 -0.49 -9.14
C GLU A 125 10.61 -0.06 -8.21
N HIS A 126 10.41 -0.16 -6.89
CA HIS A 126 11.31 0.34 -5.84
C HIS A 126 12.58 -0.48 -5.63
N LEU A 127 12.75 -1.60 -6.35
CA LEU A 127 13.85 -2.54 -6.17
C LEU A 127 14.35 -3.13 -7.50
N ASN A 128 15.65 -3.43 -7.59
CA ASN A 128 16.18 -4.21 -8.70
C ASN A 128 15.97 -5.71 -8.46
N HIS A 129 14.91 -6.27 -9.04
CA HIS A 129 14.58 -7.69 -8.97
C HIS A 129 15.49 -8.60 -9.82
N MET A 130 16.31 -8.05 -10.72
CA MET A 130 17.28 -8.83 -11.52
C MET A 130 18.52 -9.23 -10.70
N ASN A 131 18.78 -8.51 -9.62
CA ASN A 131 19.82 -8.82 -8.65
C ASN A 131 19.19 -8.94 -7.26
N PRO A 132 18.69 -10.10 -6.83
CA PRO A 132 17.94 -10.20 -5.58
C PRO A 132 18.80 -10.15 -4.31
N ASP A 133 20.12 -10.36 -4.43
CA ASP A 133 20.96 -10.71 -3.28
C ASP A 133 21.84 -9.56 -2.76
N THR A 134 22.21 -8.59 -3.60
CA THR A 134 23.04 -7.43 -3.19
C THR A 134 22.32 -6.11 -3.42
N PHE A 135 22.45 -5.20 -2.46
CA PHE A 135 21.91 -3.84 -2.51
C PHE A 135 22.92 -2.90 -3.14
N GLU A 136 22.61 -2.47 -4.36
CA GLU A 136 23.50 -1.67 -5.21
C GLU A 136 23.02 -0.21 -5.31
N VAL A 137 23.85 0.63 -5.95
CA VAL A 137 23.53 2.03 -6.25
C VAL A 137 22.18 2.17 -6.96
N GLU A 138 21.89 1.23 -7.86
CA GLU A 138 20.62 1.19 -8.60
C GLU A 138 19.42 0.94 -7.68
N ASP A 139 19.55 0.13 -6.64
CA ASP A 139 18.46 -0.11 -5.69
C ASP A 139 18.13 1.13 -4.89
N LEU A 140 19.16 1.82 -4.39
CA LEU A 140 18.95 3.08 -3.66
C LEU A 140 18.35 4.16 -4.56
N ASP A 141 18.79 4.27 -5.82
CA ASP A 141 18.22 5.18 -6.81
C ASP A 141 16.75 4.85 -7.12
N ARG A 142 16.41 3.58 -7.33
CA ARG A 142 15.02 3.13 -7.56
C ARG A 142 14.13 3.35 -6.35
N LEU A 143 14.64 3.05 -5.15
CA LEU A 143 13.91 3.22 -3.89
C LEU A 143 13.59 4.70 -3.65
N ILE A 144 14.58 5.60 -3.80
CA ILE A 144 14.38 7.04 -3.66
C ILE A 144 13.41 7.57 -4.72
N LYS A 145 13.57 7.19 -5.99
CA LYS A 145 12.70 7.65 -7.07
C LYS A 145 11.26 7.18 -6.91
N SER A 146 11.07 5.91 -6.53
CA SER A 146 9.74 5.35 -6.30
C SER A 146 9.10 6.02 -5.10
N ALA A 147 9.82 6.14 -3.97
CA ALA A 147 9.30 6.84 -2.79
C ALA A 147 8.94 8.30 -3.11
N THR A 148 9.79 9.01 -3.87
CA THR A 148 9.52 10.39 -4.28
C THR A 148 8.25 10.47 -5.15
N LYS A 149 8.16 9.63 -6.18
CA LYS A 149 7.02 9.61 -7.11
C LYS A 149 5.73 9.23 -6.38
N ASP A 150 5.79 8.20 -5.55
CA ASP A 150 4.61 7.68 -4.85
C ASP A 150 4.15 8.68 -3.79
N LEU A 151 5.06 9.36 -3.08
CA LEU A 151 4.70 10.42 -2.13
C LEU A 151 4.16 11.68 -2.81
N GLU A 152 4.68 12.04 -4.00
CA GLU A 152 4.17 13.16 -4.80
C GLU A 152 2.77 12.90 -5.36
N ASN A 153 2.42 11.63 -5.62
CA ASN A 153 1.11 11.25 -6.16
C ASN A 153 0.18 10.63 -5.10
N PHE A 154 0.62 10.47 -3.85
CA PHE A 154 -0.13 9.75 -2.81
C PHE A 154 -1.52 10.35 -2.61
N ASP A 155 -1.57 11.66 -2.38
CA ASP A 155 -2.81 12.42 -2.20
C ASP A 155 -3.71 12.30 -3.43
N LYS A 156 -3.15 12.46 -4.62
CA LYS A 156 -3.90 12.30 -5.87
C LYS A 156 -4.50 10.91 -6.04
N ASP A 157 -3.72 9.86 -5.80
CA ASP A 157 -4.17 8.48 -5.94
C ASP A 157 -5.29 8.16 -4.94
N ARG A 158 -5.23 8.76 -3.74
CA ARG A 158 -6.29 8.73 -2.73
C ARG A 158 -7.56 9.44 -3.19
N HIS A 159 -7.46 10.66 -3.73
CA HIS A 159 -8.60 11.37 -4.34
C HIS A 159 -9.24 10.54 -5.46
N ASP A 160 -8.43 9.91 -6.31
CA ASP A 160 -8.92 9.06 -7.40
C ASP A 160 -9.61 7.78 -6.86
N GLU A 161 -9.14 7.22 -5.75
CA GLU A 161 -9.77 6.08 -5.07
C GLU A 161 -11.11 6.47 -4.44
N PHE A 162 -11.15 7.60 -3.73
CA PHE A 162 -12.37 8.14 -3.16
C PHE A 162 -13.41 8.47 -4.23
N LYS A 163 -12.99 9.07 -5.35
CA LYS A 163 -13.87 9.28 -6.50
C LYS A 163 -14.46 7.98 -7.04
N ARG A 164 -13.67 6.89 -7.12
CA ARG A 164 -14.18 5.56 -7.52
C ARG A 164 -15.16 4.99 -6.49
N TYR A 165 -14.89 5.18 -5.21
CA TYR A 165 -15.78 4.77 -4.13
C TYR A 165 -17.16 5.45 -4.26
N GLU A 166 -17.19 6.76 -4.44
CA GLU A 166 -18.43 7.53 -4.59
C GLU A 166 -19.20 7.17 -5.87
N MET A 167 -18.49 6.89 -6.98
CA MET A 167 -19.12 6.36 -8.20
C MET A 167 -19.70 4.94 -7.99
N MET A 168 -19.01 4.07 -7.25
CA MET A 168 -19.50 2.73 -6.94
C MET A 168 -20.77 2.77 -6.06
N LYS A 169 -20.77 3.62 -5.03
CA LYS A 169 -21.91 3.83 -4.13
C LYS A 169 -23.16 4.28 -4.89
N GLU A 170 -23.01 5.23 -5.81
CA GLU A 170 -24.12 5.67 -6.67
C GLU A 170 -24.54 4.59 -7.69
N HIS A 171 -23.58 3.84 -8.27
CA HIS A 171 -23.90 2.72 -9.15
C HIS A 171 -24.76 1.66 -8.43
N GLU A 172 -24.35 1.23 -7.24
CA GLU A 172 -25.11 0.26 -6.43
C GLU A 172 -26.49 0.80 -6.06
N ARG A 173 -26.61 2.09 -5.77
CA ARG A 173 -27.91 2.75 -5.54
C ARG A 173 -28.78 2.66 -6.80
N ARG A 174 -28.26 2.99 -7.99
CA ARG A 174 -28.99 2.89 -9.25
C ARG A 174 -29.43 1.45 -9.55
N GLU A 175 -28.57 0.46 -9.34
CA GLU A 175 -28.91 -0.95 -9.51
C GLU A 175 -29.99 -1.42 -8.52
N ARG A 176 -29.93 -0.97 -7.25
CA ARG A 176 -31.00 -1.23 -6.27
C ARG A 176 -32.34 -0.66 -6.73
N LEU A 177 -32.36 0.61 -7.17
CA LEU A 177 -33.57 1.27 -7.65
C LEU A 177 -34.16 0.61 -8.91
N LYS A 178 -33.33 0.06 -9.81
CA LYS A 178 -33.80 -0.68 -10.99
C LYS A 178 -34.54 -1.97 -10.65
N ASN A 179 -34.20 -2.61 -9.53
CA ASN A 179 -34.77 -3.88 -9.10
C ASN A 179 -35.97 -3.74 -8.15
N MET A 180 -36.35 -2.52 -7.76
CA MET A 180 -37.46 -2.21 -6.85
C MET A 180 -38.78 -1.91 -7.59
N SER A 181 -39.91 -2.04 -6.88
CA SER A 181 -41.21 -1.56 -7.40
C SER A 181 -41.30 -0.02 -7.39
N GLU A 182 -42.23 0.56 -8.14
CA GLU A 182 -42.40 2.02 -8.24
C GLU A 182 -42.69 2.68 -6.86
N GLU A 183 -43.47 2.02 -6.00
CA GLU A 183 -43.76 2.52 -4.66
C GLU A 183 -42.55 2.47 -3.73
N GLU A 184 -41.74 1.41 -3.82
CA GLU A 184 -40.50 1.27 -3.05
C GLU A 184 -39.45 2.27 -3.53
N ARG A 185 -39.29 2.44 -4.84
CA ARG A 185 -38.36 3.40 -5.44
C ARG A 185 -38.61 4.81 -4.93
N LYS A 186 -39.87 5.24 -4.88
CA LYS A 186 -40.24 6.56 -4.38
C LYS A 186 -39.93 6.74 -2.89
N LYS A 187 -40.11 5.69 -2.07
CA LYS A 187 -39.77 5.73 -0.65
C LYS A 187 -38.25 5.82 -0.44
N GLU A 188 -37.48 5.05 -1.22
CA GLU A 188 -36.02 5.06 -1.16
C GLU A 188 -35.45 6.41 -1.60
N GLU A 189 -36.00 7.02 -2.67
CA GLU A 189 -35.62 8.36 -3.10
C GLU A 189 -35.92 9.43 -2.03
N GLN A 190 -37.10 9.36 -1.40
CA GLN A 190 -37.46 10.25 -0.29
C GLN A 190 -36.54 10.07 0.90
N HIS A 191 -36.27 8.82 1.28
CA HIS A 191 -35.33 8.52 2.36
C HIS A 191 -33.93 9.07 2.06
N PHE A 192 -33.42 8.86 0.85
CA PHE A 192 -32.13 9.40 0.42
C PHE A 192 -32.07 10.94 0.48
N GLU A 193 -33.12 11.64 0.02
CA GLU A 193 -33.20 13.09 0.16
C GLU A 193 -33.26 13.55 1.62
N GLU A 194 -33.96 12.80 2.48
CA GLU A 194 -34.00 13.08 3.92
C GLU A 194 -32.62 12.90 4.57
N MET A 195 -31.90 11.83 4.24
CA MET A 195 -30.55 11.57 4.74
C MET A 195 -29.57 12.65 4.28
N LYS A 196 -29.63 13.05 2.99
CA LYS A 196 -28.80 14.16 2.48
C LYS A 196 -29.08 15.48 3.22
N LYS A 197 -30.35 15.77 3.51
CA LYS A 197 -30.72 16.98 4.27
C LYS A 197 -30.29 16.93 5.73
N LYS A 198 -30.31 15.75 6.36
CA LYS A 198 -29.82 15.57 7.72
C LYS A 198 -28.33 15.80 7.79
N HIS A 199 -27.56 15.19 6.88
CA HIS A 199 -26.12 15.34 6.81
C HIS A 199 -25.72 16.81 6.58
N ALA A 200 -26.35 17.48 5.60
CA ALA A 200 -26.10 18.90 5.31
C ALA A 200 -26.50 19.85 6.46
N ASN A 201 -27.23 19.37 7.47
CA ASN A 201 -27.64 20.16 8.62
C ASN A 201 -26.70 19.91 9.80
N HIS A 202 -25.46 20.39 9.67
CA HIS A 202 -24.44 20.35 10.70
C HIS A 202 -24.14 21.76 11.26
N PRO A 203 -23.51 21.87 12.44
CA PRO A 203 -22.93 23.13 12.91
C PRO A 203 -21.87 23.64 11.94
N LYS A 204 -21.63 24.96 11.95
CA LYS A 204 -20.60 25.58 11.11
C LYS A 204 -19.24 24.92 11.30
N VAL A 205 -18.60 24.57 10.19
CA VAL A 205 -17.22 24.07 10.15
C VAL A 205 -16.29 25.26 9.89
N ASN A 206 -15.31 25.47 10.76
CA ASN A 206 -14.36 26.56 10.57
C ASN A 206 -13.38 26.24 9.44
N HIS A 207 -12.86 27.28 8.79
CA HIS A 207 -11.83 27.12 7.78
C HIS A 207 -10.55 26.49 8.39
N PRO A 208 -9.97 25.43 7.79
CA PRO A 208 -8.79 24.75 8.34
C PRO A 208 -7.61 25.70 8.51
N GLY A 209 -7.00 25.71 9.70
CA GLY A 209 -5.86 26.59 9.99
C GLY A 209 -6.21 28.04 10.33
N SER A 210 -7.51 28.40 10.34
CA SER A 210 -7.98 29.72 10.78
C SER A 210 -7.85 29.94 12.29
N GLU A 211 -7.88 31.20 12.72
CA GLU A 211 -7.85 31.58 14.14
C GLU A 211 -9.01 30.92 14.92
N ASP A 212 -10.21 30.92 14.35
CA ASP A 212 -11.41 30.36 14.98
C ASP A 212 -11.26 28.84 15.20
N GLN A 213 -10.76 28.11 14.19
CA GLN A 213 -10.51 26.67 14.30
C GLN A 213 -9.46 26.34 15.37
N LEU A 214 -8.32 27.06 15.39
CA LEU A 214 -7.27 26.80 16.37
C LEU A 214 -7.69 27.17 17.80
N LYS A 215 -8.47 28.25 17.97
CA LYS A 215 -9.05 28.62 19.28
C LYS A 215 -10.05 27.59 19.78
N GLU A 216 -10.81 26.98 18.88
CA GLU A 216 -11.73 25.92 19.24
C GLU A 216 -10.98 24.69 19.76
N VAL A 217 -9.92 24.25 19.06
CA VAL A 217 -9.06 23.17 19.54
C VAL A 217 -8.45 23.52 20.90
N TRP A 218 -7.91 24.73 21.06
CA TRP A 218 -7.35 25.23 22.31
C TRP A 218 -8.35 25.21 23.48
N HIS A 219 -9.62 25.48 23.21
CA HIS A 219 -10.66 25.45 24.23
C HIS A 219 -11.18 24.06 24.52
N GLU A 220 -11.54 23.30 23.49
CA GLU A 220 -12.23 22.02 23.63
C GLU A 220 -11.30 20.84 23.88
N ALA A 221 -10.16 20.80 23.18
CA ALA A 221 -9.18 19.73 23.34
C ALA A 221 -8.21 20.00 24.50
N ASP A 222 -7.70 21.23 24.62
CA ASP A 222 -6.72 21.56 25.67
C ASP A 222 -7.35 22.08 26.97
N GLY A 223 -8.62 22.49 26.95
CA GLY A 223 -9.32 23.01 28.13
C GLY A 223 -8.82 24.38 28.58
N LEU A 224 -8.29 25.19 27.66
CA LEU A 224 -7.71 26.52 27.93
C LEU A 224 -8.67 27.64 27.52
N ASP A 225 -8.47 28.84 28.07
CA ASP A 225 -9.31 30.00 27.77
C ASP A 225 -9.02 30.52 26.34
N PRO A 226 -10.03 30.66 25.46
CA PRO A 226 -9.87 31.24 24.11
C PRO A 226 -9.25 32.64 24.10
N GLU A 227 -9.45 33.45 25.15
CA GLU A 227 -8.92 34.82 25.24
C GLU A 227 -7.41 34.84 25.48
N ASP A 228 -6.85 33.75 26.03
CA ASP A 228 -5.42 33.57 26.28
C ASP A 228 -4.70 32.84 25.12
N PHE A 229 -5.36 32.71 23.96
CA PHE A 229 -4.80 32.01 22.80
C PHE A 229 -3.48 32.65 22.34
N ASP A 230 -2.42 31.84 22.36
CA ASP A 230 -1.09 32.20 21.85
C ASP A 230 -0.65 31.16 20.82
N PRO A 231 -0.53 31.53 19.53
CA PRO A 231 -0.17 30.59 18.46
C PRO A 231 1.13 29.84 18.73
N LYS A 232 2.10 30.49 19.37
CA LYS A 232 3.39 29.86 19.67
C LYS A 232 3.27 28.79 20.74
N THR A 233 2.43 28.98 21.73
CA THR A 233 2.14 27.99 22.76
C THR A 233 1.29 26.88 22.17
N PHE A 234 0.28 27.20 21.37
CA PHE A 234 -0.52 26.24 20.61
C PHE A 234 0.37 25.27 19.83
N PHE A 235 1.30 25.81 19.03
CA PHE A 235 2.25 25.03 18.25
C PHE A 235 3.00 24.00 19.11
N LYS A 236 3.56 24.44 20.23
CA LYS A 236 4.38 23.59 21.10
C LYS A 236 3.59 22.53 21.85
N MET A 237 2.29 22.74 22.08
CA MET A 237 1.46 21.77 22.78
C MET A 237 1.01 20.64 21.86
N HIS A 238 0.83 20.94 20.58
CA HIS A 238 0.38 19.98 19.57
C HIS A 238 1.52 19.30 18.79
N ASP A 239 2.75 19.80 18.94
CA ASP A 239 4.00 19.14 18.54
C ASP A 239 4.18 17.93 19.47
N SER A 240 3.54 16.82 19.09
CA SER A 240 3.31 15.67 19.96
C SER A 240 4.59 14.89 20.18
N ASN A 241 5.47 14.89 19.17
CA ASN A 241 6.77 14.23 19.22
C ASN A 241 7.90 15.16 19.73
N GLY A 242 7.67 16.48 19.79
CA GLY A 242 8.58 17.49 20.31
C GLY A 242 9.76 17.82 19.37
N ASP A 243 9.61 17.58 18.08
CA ASP A 243 10.66 17.78 17.07
C ASP A 243 10.71 19.20 16.50
N GLY A 244 9.71 20.04 16.84
CA GLY A 244 9.62 21.43 16.44
C GLY A 244 8.98 21.67 15.07
N PHE A 245 8.32 20.66 14.50
CA PHE A 245 7.49 20.75 13.31
C PHE A 245 6.07 20.27 13.60
N PHE A 246 5.12 20.61 12.72
CA PHE A 246 3.92 19.82 12.55
C PHE A 246 4.07 18.95 11.32
N ASP A 247 3.94 17.64 11.51
CA ASP A 247 3.77 16.70 10.42
C ASP A 247 2.29 16.58 9.99
N GLU A 248 2.04 15.76 8.97
CA GLU A 248 0.70 15.55 8.43
C GLU A 248 -0.27 14.97 9.45
N THR A 249 0.20 14.03 10.28
CA THR A 249 -0.64 13.38 11.30
C THR A 249 -0.99 14.37 12.41
N GLU A 250 -0.03 15.21 12.81
CA GLU A 250 -0.24 16.25 13.81
C GLU A 250 -1.23 17.31 13.32
N LEU A 251 -1.14 17.74 12.05
CA LEU A 251 -2.14 18.64 11.45
C LEU A 251 -3.51 17.98 11.36
N GLU A 252 -3.57 16.74 10.85
CA GLU A 252 -4.81 15.97 10.73
C GLU A 252 -5.54 15.82 12.08
N ALA A 253 -4.79 15.66 13.17
CA ALA A 253 -5.36 15.59 14.51
C ALA A 253 -6.11 16.87 14.90
N LEU A 254 -5.64 18.05 14.47
CA LEU A 254 -6.28 19.34 14.74
C LEU A 254 -7.67 19.45 14.10
N PHE A 255 -7.90 18.76 12.99
CA PHE A 255 -9.17 18.82 12.26
C PHE A 255 -10.25 17.90 12.84
N THR A 256 -9.88 16.98 13.72
CA THR A 256 -10.82 15.99 14.29
C THR A 256 -12.06 16.64 14.88
N LYS A 257 -11.91 17.75 15.62
CA LYS A 257 -13.05 18.46 16.24
C LYS A 257 -13.96 19.14 15.24
N GLU A 258 -13.40 19.69 14.17
CA GLU A 258 -14.18 20.27 13.08
C GLU A 258 -14.97 19.19 12.33
N LEU A 259 -14.35 18.04 12.06
CA LEU A 259 -14.98 16.93 11.36
C LEU A 259 -16.07 16.24 12.20
N GLU A 260 -15.90 16.14 13.53
CA GLU A 260 -16.91 15.59 14.46
C GLU A 260 -18.23 16.39 14.47
N LYS A 261 -18.24 17.64 13.97
CA LYS A 261 -19.47 18.43 13.80
C LYS A 261 -20.34 17.90 12.66
N VAL A 262 -19.71 17.36 11.63
CA VAL A 262 -20.36 16.92 10.38
C VAL A 262 -20.58 15.41 10.38
N TYR A 263 -19.59 14.65 10.85
CA TYR A 263 -19.57 13.21 10.72
C TYR A 263 -19.64 12.53 12.09
N ASN A 264 -20.66 11.69 12.28
CA ASN A 264 -20.80 10.87 13.48
C ASN A 264 -20.95 9.38 13.10
N PRO A 265 -20.06 8.48 13.59
CA PRO A 265 -20.14 7.05 13.27
C PRO A 265 -21.41 6.34 13.77
N GLN A 266 -22.21 6.98 14.62
CA GLN A 266 -23.49 6.45 15.11
C GLN A 266 -24.69 6.85 14.22
N ASN A 267 -24.50 7.82 13.33
CA ASN A 267 -25.51 8.25 12.38
C ASN A 267 -25.40 7.40 11.10
N GLU A 268 -26.53 7.13 10.46
CA GLU A 268 -26.58 6.33 9.22
C GLU A 268 -26.24 7.19 8.00
N GLU A 269 -26.54 8.47 8.06
CA GLU A 269 -26.30 9.47 7.02
C GLU A 269 -24.83 9.83 6.85
N ASP A 270 -24.00 9.56 7.88
CA ASP A 270 -22.63 10.03 7.93
C ASP A 270 -21.67 8.93 7.51
N ASP A 271 -20.95 9.17 6.42
CA ASP A 271 -19.97 8.24 5.88
C ASP A 271 -18.57 8.53 6.45
N MET A 272 -18.01 7.56 7.18
CA MET A 272 -16.68 7.71 7.78
C MET A 272 -15.56 7.73 6.74
N PHE A 273 -15.80 7.24 5.53
CA PHE A 273 -14.83 7.34 4.44
C PHE A 273 -14.81 8.75 3.85
N GLU A 274 -15.98 9.40 3.73
CA GLU A 274 -16.08 10.82 3.38
C GLU A 274 -15.39 11.70 4.44
N MET A 275 -15.55 11.40 5.73
CA MET A 275 -14.85 12.10 6.81
C MET A 275 -13.32 12.07 6.64
N GLU A 276 -12.77 10.92 6.27
CA GLU A 276 -11.33 10.77 6.08
C GLU A 276 -10.85 11.53 4.85
N GLU A 277 -11.60 11.52 3.76
CA GLU A 277 -11.29 12.34 2.59
C GLU A 277 -11.33 13.84 2.92
N GLU A 278 -12.34 14.27 3.67
CA GLU A 278 -12.46 15.66 4.10
C GLU A 278 -11.25 16.09 4.94
N ARG A 279 -10.77 15.19 5.82
CA ARG A 279 -9.54 15.40 6.59
C ARG A 279 -8.32 15.63 5.69
N LEU A 280 -8.17 14.82 4.64
CA LEU A 280 -7.08 14.97 3.67
C LEU A 280 -7.19 16.30 2.92
N ARG A 281 -8.40 16.70 2.49
CA ARG A 281 -8.63 18.02 1.86
C ARG A 281 -8.24 19.17 2.77
N MET A 282 -8.62 19.12 4.05
CA MET A 282 -8.24 20.12 5.04
C MET A 282 -6.73 20.20 5.22
N ARG A 283 -6.05 19.04 5.35
CA ARG A 283 -4.60 18.96 5.46
C ARG A 283 -3.89 19.52 4.23
N GLU A 284 -4.29 19.11 3.03
CA GLU A 284 -3.71 19.59 1.77
C GLU A 284 -3.87 21.10 1.62
N HIS A 285 -5.04 21.62 1.99
CA HIS A 285 -5.29 23.05 2.02
C HIS A 285 -4.28 23.76 2.93
N VAL A 286 -4.17 23.35 4.21
CA VAL A 286 -3.23 23.97 5.17
C VAL A 286 -1.77 23.84 4.72
N MET A 287 -1.35 22.67 4.24
CA MET A 287 0.01 22.46 3.72
C MET A 287 0.28 23.34 2.50
N ASN A 288 -0.71 23.55 1.63
CA ASN A 288 -0.53 24.42 0.47
C ASN A 288 -0.29 25.88 0.84
N GLU A 289 -0.94 26.36 1.90
CA GLU A 289 -0.85 27.75 2.35
C GLU A 289 0.32 28.05 3.29
N VAL A 290 0.67 27.10 4.16
CA VAL A 290 1.62 27.30 5.26
C VAL A 290 3.00 26.77 4.93
N ASP A 291 3.11 25.53 4.42
CA ASP A 291 4.39 24.93 4.03
C ASP A 291 4.90 25.61 2.74
N THR A 292 5.85 26.53 2.94
CA THR A 292 6.41 27.36 1.88
C THR A 292 7.53 26.65 1.14
N ASN A 293 8.24 25.75 1.83
CA ASN A 293 9.43 25.10 1.31
C ASN A 293 9.12 23.74 0.65
N LYS A 294 7.89 23.23 0.84
CA LYS A 294 7.35 21.98 0.26
C LYS A 294 8.09 20.74 0.74
N ASP A 295 8.49 20.71 2.01
CA ASP A 295 9.06 19.54 2.67
C ASP A 295 8.03 18.69 3.43
N ARG A 296 6.73 19.05 3.35
CA ARG A 296 5.61 18.39 4.01
C ARG A 296 5.70 18.45 5.54
N LEU A 297 6.42 19.44 6.06
CA LEU A 297 6.50 19.75 7.47
C LEU A 297 6.24 21.25 7.66
N VAL A 298 5.51 21.60 8.71
CA VAL A 298 5.28 23.01 9.05
C VAL A 298 6.20 23.39 10.20
N SER A 299 7.21 24.20 9.91
CA SER A 299 8.06 24.75 10.97
C SER A 299 7.32 25.79 11.80
N LEU A 300 7.77 26.00 13.04
CA LEU A 300 7.28 27.11 13.88
C LEU A 300 7.39 28.47 13.14
N SER A 301 8.42 28.67 12.32
CA SER A 301 8.55 29.91 11.55
C SER A 301 7.49 30.09 10.48
N GLU A 302 7.16 29.02 9.74
CA GLU A 302 6.11 29.02 8.72
C GLU A 302 4.74 29.21 9.37
N PHE A 303 4.48 28.47 10.43
CA PHE A 303 3.24 28.61 11.21
C PHE A 303 3.05 30.04 11.72
N MET A 304 4.07 30.63 12.37
CA MET A 304 4.01 32.01 12.87
C MET A 304 3.96 33.06 11.76
N ALA A 305 4.36 32.72 10.53
CA ALA A 305 4.19 33.59 9.38
C ALA A 305 2.75 33.50 8.85
N ALA A 306 2.17 32.30 8.80
CA ALA A 306 0.79 32.06 8.40
C ALA A 306 -0.20 32.80 9.31
N THR A 307 0.00 32.79 10.64
CA THR A 307 -0.89 33.49 11.59
C THR A 307 -0.91 35.02 11.47
N LYS A 308 -0.05 35.58 10.62
CA LYS A 308 0.00 37.02 10.33
C LYS A 308 -0.62 37.38 8.99
N LYS A 309 -0.97 36.39 8.16
CA LYS A 309 -1.61 36.64 6.87
C LYS A 309 -3.11 36.91 7.08
N GLU A 310 -3.78 37.43 6.06
CA GLU A 310 -5.21 37.78 6.15
C GLU A 310 -6.08 36.52 6.21
N GLU A 311 -5.66 35.46 5.53
CA GLU A 311 -6.30 34.15 5.46
C GLU A 311 -6.43 33.50 6.85
N PHE A 312 -5.53 33.81 7.79
CA PHE A 312 -5.65 33.33 9.18
C PHE A 312 -6.89 33.87 9.90
N TYR A 313 -7.33 35.08 9.54
CA TYR A 313 -8.51 35.72 10.12
C TYR A 313 -9.76 35.48 9.27
N ASP A 314 -9.67 34.56 8.30
CA ASP A 314 -10.81 34.17 7.50
C ASP A 314 -11.88 33.55 8.40
N LYS A 315 -13.12 33.97 8.18
CA LYS A 315 -14.31 33.52 8.90
C LYS A 315 -15.26 32.78 7.98
N ASP A 316 -14.88 32.58 6.73
CA ASP A 316 -15.63 31.78 5.80
C ASP A 316 -15.75 30.34 6.31
N GLU A 317 -16.87 29.72 5.98
CA GLU A 317 -17.15 28.34 6.35
C GLU A 317 -16.40 27.41 5.40
N TRP A 318 -15.93 26.28 5.93
CA TRP A 318 -15.33 25.25 5.09
C TRP A 318 -16.39 24.58 4.21
N GLU A 319 -16.17 24.57 2.90
CA GLU A 319 -17.04 23.88 1.95
C GLU A 319 -16.82 22.35 2.00
N THR A 320 -17.74 21.67 2.67
CA THR A 320 -17.81 20.22 2.80
C THR A 320 -18.05 19.52 1.46
N LEU A 321 -17.66 18.25 1.38
CA LEU A 321 -17.74 17.41 0.18
C LEU A 321 -19.15 17.35 -0.45
N ASP A 322 -20.21 17.42 0.35
CA ASP A 322 -21.60 17.33 -0.11
C ASP A 322 -22.06 18.52 -0.99
N GLN A 323 -21.34 19.64 -0.92
CA GLN A 323 -21.65 20.88 -1.64
C GLN A 323 -21.14 20.87 -3.08
N ASN A 324 -20.10 20.10 -3.39
CA ASN A 324 -19.41 20.09 -4.68
C ASN A 324 -19.41 18.68 -5.32
N PRO A 325 -19.87 18.52 -6.58
CA PRO A 325 -19.87 17.22 -7.24
C PRO A 325 -18.44 16.73 -7.56
N LEU A 326 -18.10 15.53 -7.09
CA LEU A 326 -16.77 14.90 -7.26
C LEU A 326 -16.54 14.31 -8.66
N TYR A 327 -17.62 13.92 -9.33
CA TYR A 327 -17.59 13.34 -10.66
C TYR A 327 -18.74 13.85 -11.51
N THR A 328 -18.56 13.76 -12.82
CA THR A 328 -19.58 14.08 -13.82
C THR A 328 -20.42 12.85 -14.15
N GLU A 329 -21.63 13.07 -14.67
CA GLU A 329 -22.49 11.97 -15.13
C GLU A 329 -21.83 11.17 -16.28
N GLU A 330 -21.02 11.82 -17.11
CA GLU A 330 -20.22 11.17 -18.15
C GLU A 330 -19.19 10.20 -17.54
N GLU A 331 -18.45 10.62 -16.51
CA GLU A 331 -17.47 9.78 -15.82
C GLU A 331 -18.14 8.58 -15.14
N LEU A 332 -19.29 8.78 -14.48
CA LEU A 332 -20.06 7.68 -13.90
C LEU A 332 -20.50 6.68 -14.98
N ARG A 333 -20.97 7.17 -16.14
CA ARG A 333 -21.37 6.29 -17.26
C ARG A 333 -20.20 5.47 -17.81
N GLU A 334 -19.02 6.07 -17.89
CA GLU A 334 -17.81 5.37 -18.30
C GLU A 334 -17.40 4.31 -17.26
N TYR A 335 -17.51 4.64 -15.97
CA TYR A 335 -17.24 3.73 -14.87
C TYR A 335 -18.21 2.52 -14.85
N GLU A 336 -19.52 2.76 -14.96
CA GLU A 336 -20.52 1.68 -15.06
C GLU A 336 -20.28 0.77 -16.26
N LYS A 337 -19.82 1.33 -17.39
CA LYS A 337 -19.44 0.54 -18.57
C LYS A 337 -18.21 -0.32 -18.29
N GLN A 338 -17.22 0.19 -17.55
CA GLN A 338 -16.05 -0.60 -17.14
C GLN A 338 -16.48 -1.75 -16.23
N LEU A 339 -17.30 -1.49 -15.21
CA LEU A 339 -17.85 -2.52 -14.32
C LEU A 339 -18.60 -3.62 -15.09
N ALA A 340 -19.48 -3.25 -16.02
CA ALA A 340 -20.20 -4.21 -16.84
C ALA A 340 -19.26 -5.07 -17.71
N ASN A 341 -18.17 -4.50 -18.23
CA ASN A 341 -17.18 -5.28 -18.98
C ASN A 341 -16.41 -6.24 -18.06
N GLU A 342 -16.00 -5.78 -16.88
CA GLU A 342 -15.32 -6.61 -15.88
C GLU A 342 -16.20 -7.76 -15.39
N GLU A 343 -17.48 -7.50 -15.10
CA GLU A 343 -18.46 -8.52 -14.74
C GLU A 343 -18.60 -9.57 -15.84
N ASN A 344 -18.69 -9.14 -17.11
CA ASN A 344 -18.75 -10.06 -18.24
C ASN A 344 -17.48 -10.92 -18.36
N ASP A 345 -16.31 -10.36 -18.09
CA ASP A 345 -15.04 -11.10 -18.14
C ASP A 345 -14.90 -12.06 -16.95
N ILE A 346 -15.36 -11.67 -15.76
CA ILE A 346 -15.48 -12.55 -14.59
C ILE A 346 -16.45 -13.71 -14.87
N ASN A 347 -17.60 -13.43 -15.46
CA ASN A 347 -18.59 -14.44 -15.82
C ASN A 347 -18.04 -15.45 -16.84
N LYS A 348 -17.29 -14.98 -17.86
CA LYS A 348 -16.60 -15.87 -18.81
C LYS A 348 -15.59 -16.77 -18.10
N LYS A 349 -14.74 -16.20 -17.23
CA LYS A 349 -13.75 -16.94 -16.44
C LYS A 349 -14.42 -17.95 -15.50
N SER A 350 -15.52 -17.57 -14.85
CA SER A 350 -16.31 -18.45 -13.99
C SER A 350 -16.84 -19.68 -14.74
N VAL A 351 -17.42 -19.46 -15.93
CA VAL A 351 -17.88 -20.54 -16.82
C VAL A 351 -16.72 -21.44 -17.27
N GLU A 352 -15.55 -20.87 -17.57
CA GLU A 352 -14.36 -21.65 -17.92
C GLU A 352 -13.85 -22.50 -16.75
N LEU A 353 -13.78 -21.92 -15.54
CA LEU A 353 -13.39 -22.63 -14.33
C LEU A 353 -14.38 -23.74 -13.98
N GLN A 354 -15.68 -23.52 -14.18
CA GLN A 354 -16.69 -24.56 -13.97
C GLN A 354 -16.47 -25.75 -14.92
N LYS A 355 -16.17 -25.50 -16.20
CA LYS A 355 -15.83 -26.57 -17.16
C LYS A 355 -14.56 -27.32 -16.76
N GLN A 356 -13.53 -26.61 -16.30
CA GLN A 356 -12.30 -27.23 -15.81
C GLN A 356 -12.57 -28.12 -14.58
N ARG A 357 -13.43 -27.68 -13.67
CA ARG A 357 -13.84 -28.46 -12.50
C ARG A 357 -14.57 -29.74 -12.89
N GLU A 358 -15.52 -29.65 -13.82
CA GLU A 358 -16.26 -30.83 -14.32
C GLU A 358 -15.33 -31.83 -15.02
N GLU A 359 -14.33 -31.36 -15.77
CA GLU A 359 -13.34 -32.22 -16.42
C GLU A 359 -12.43 -32.93 -15.41
N LEU A 360 -11.96 -32.21 -14.38
CA LEU A 360 -11.15 -32.80 -13.30
C LEU A 360 -11.94 -33.83 -12.51
N GLU A 361 -13.24 -33.60 -12.28
CA GLU A 361 -14.12 -34.56 -11.61
C GLU A 361 -14.24 -35.87 -12.41
N ARG A 362 -14.41 -35.78 -13.75
CA ARG A 362 -14.41 -36.96 -14.63
C ARG A 362 -13.08 -37.71 -14.58
N GLN A 363 -11.96 -37.01 -14.66
CA GLN A 363 -10.63 -37.63 -14.57
C GLN A 363 -10.41 -38.32 -13.21
N GLN A 364 -10.93 -37.74 -12.13
CA GLN A 364 -10.86 -38.33 -10.80
C GLN A 364 -11.72 -39.60 -10.70
N GLU A 365 -12.91 -39.63 -11.31
CA GLU A 365 -13.75 -40.82 -11.39
C GLU A 365 -13.07 -41.93 -12.20
N GLU A 366 -12.46 -41.62 -13.34
CA GLU A 366 -11.70 -42.58 -14.15
C GLU A 366 -10.51 -43.17 -13.38
N LEU A 367 -9.73 -42.33 -12.68
CA LEU A 367 -8.62 -42.79 -11.84
C LEU A 367 -9.10 -43.68 -10.69
N ASN A 368 -10.23 -43.36 -10.07
CA ASN A 368 -10.82 -44.18 -9.01
C ASN A 368 -11.29 -45.54 -9.54
N ALA A 369 -11.88 -45.58 -10.74
CA ALA A 369 -12.28 -46.82 -11.40
C ALA A 369 -11.05 -47.70 -11.73
N GLN A 370 -10.00 -47.12 -12.32
CA GLN A 370 -8.74 -47.83 -12.59
C GLN A 370 -8.11 -48.37 -11.30
N ARG A 371 -8.09 -47.56 -10.23
CA ARG A 371 -7.58 -47.98 -8.93
C ARG A 371 -8.38 -49.16 -8.35
N PHE A 372 -9.70 -49.15 -8.50
CA PHE A 372 -10.56 -50.23 -8.07
C PHE A 372 -10.30 -51.52 -8.86
N GLU A 373 -10.15 -51.44 -10.19
CA GLU A 373 -9.80 -52.58 -11.03
C GLU A 373 -8.44 -53.20 -10.65
N ILE A 374 -7.43 -52.35 -10.43
CA ILE A 374 -6.11 -52.79 -9.96
C ILE A 374 -6.24 -53.49 -8.60
N GLN A 375 -7.01 -52.93 -7.68
CA GLN A 375 -7.19 -53.51 -6.35
C GLN A 375 -7.91 -54.86 -6.40
N GLN A 376 -8.92 -55.02 -7.26
CA GLN A 376 -9.55 -56.32 -7.52
C GLN A 376 -8.57 -57.33 -8.11
N ALA A 377 -7.74 -56.92 -9.08
CA ALA A 377 -6.73 -57.79 -9.67
C ALA A 377 -5.70 -58.26 -8.64
N VAL A 378 -5.25 -57.37 -7.74
CA VAL A 378 -4.35 -57.71 -6.64
C VAL A 378 -4.98 -58.73 -5.68
N GLU A 379 -6.23 -58.52 -5.26
CA GLU A 379 -6.95 -59.49 -4.41
C GLU A 379 -7.10 -60.86 -5.07
N GLN A 380 -7.39 -60.91 -6.38
CA GLN A 380 -7.47 -62.16 -7.12
C GLN A 380 -6.11 -62.88 -7.16
N ILE A 381 -5.02 -62.15 -7.40
CA ILE A 381 -3.66 -62.70 -7.37
C ILE A 381 -3.32 -63.24 -5.97
N GLU A 382 -3.69 -62.53 -4.90
CA GLU A 382 -3.49 -62.99 -3.53
C GLU A 382 -4.29 -64.26 -3.21
N ARG A 383 -5.56 -64.34 -3.66
CA ARG A 383 -6.38 -65.55 -3.51
C ARG A 383 -5.79 -66.75 -4.26
N ILE A 384 -5.30 -66.54 -5.49
CA ILE A 384 -4.63 -67.59 -6.28
C ILE A 384 -3.36 -68.07 -5.58
N LYS A 385 -2.58 -67.16 -4.99
CA LYS A 385 -1.39 -67.51 -4.18
C LYS A 385 -1.75 -68.27 -2.90
N ALA A 386 -2.86 -67.91 -2.23
CA ALA A 386 -3.31 -68.54 -0.99
C ALA A 386 -3.95 -69.92 -1.20
N GLN A 387 -4.56 -70.18 -2.36
CA GLN A 387 -5.24 -71.44 -2.67
C GLN A 387 -4.31 -72.58 -3.13
N GLY A 388 -3.00 -72.36 -3.23
CA GLY A 388 -2.01 -73.43 -3.28
C GLY A 388 -2.30 -74.57 -4.28
N THR A 389 -2.23 -74.31 -5.59
CA THR A 389 -1.94 -75.36 -6.56
C THR A 389 -0.45 -75.36 -6.91
N THR A 390 0.33 -76.11 -6.14
CA THR A 390 1.59 -76.68 -6.60
C THR A 390 1.30 -77.81 -7.59
N ALA A 391 0.93 -77.48 -8.82
CA ALA A 391 1.11 -78.35 -9.99
C ALA A 391 0.75 -77.59 -11.27
N ASP A 392 1.74 -77.47 -12.16
CA ASP A 392 1.61 -77.04 -13.56
C ASP A 392 1.18 -75.59 -13.86
N VAL A 393 2.08 -74.65 -13.56
CA VAL A 393 2.12 -73.34 -14.26
C VAL A 393 3.53 -73.07 -14.83
N LYS A 394 4.24 -74.12 -15.25
CA LYS A 394 5.51 -73.97 -15.99
C LYS A 394 5.37 -74.03 -17.51
N ARG A 395 4.16 -74.15 -18.08
CA ARG A 395 3.94 -74.14 -19.53
C ARG A 395 2.66 -73.42 -19.95
N LYS A 396 2.53 -72.13 -19.62
CA LYS A 396 1.69 -71.20 -20.41
C LYS A 396 2.00 -69.71 -20.23
N TYR A 397 3.18 -69.35 -19.74
CA TYR A 397 3.68 -67.96 -19.70
C TYR A 397 4.94 -67.78 -20.56
N HIS A 398 5.00 -68.48 -21.70
CA HIS A 398 6.01 -68.23 -22.74
C HIS A 398 5.40 -67.85 -24.09
N ILE A 399 4.08 -67.60 -24.15
CA ILE A 399 3.38 -67.17 -25.37
C ILE A 399 2.34 -66.09 -25.04
N VAL A 400 2.70 -65.08 -24.24
CA VAL A 400 2.11 -63.72 -24.28
C VAL A 400 3.16 -62.73 -23.73
N MET A 401 4.42 -62.92 -24.09
CA MET A 401 5.52 -61.96 -23.83
C MET A 401 6.29 -61.66 -25.13
N THR A 402 5.65 -61.92 -26.28
CA THR A 402 6.20 -61.68 -27.62
C THR A 402 5.07 -61.27 -28.57
N ALA A 403 4.37 -60.20 -28.27
CA ALA A 403 3.65 -59.37 -29.23
C ALA A 403 3.09 -58.14 -28.49
N ASP A 404 3.63 -56.97 -28.84
CA ASP A 404 2.98 -55.66 -28.74
C ASP A 404 2.93 -54.89 -27.40
N THR A 405 3.98 -54.91 -26.58
CA THR A 405 4.19 -53.80 -25.60
C THR A 405 5.65 -53.52 -25.28
N ASP A 406 6.50 -53.29 -26.29
CA ASP A 406 7.91 -52.90 -26.02
C ASP A 406 8.48 -51.79 -26.91
N ASN A 407 7.63 -50.99 -27.58
CA ASN A 407 8.12 -49.86 -28.40
C ASN A 407 7.51 -48.49 -28.06
N SER A 408 6.54 -48.41 -27.14
CA SER A 408 5.94 -47.11 -26.74
C SER A 408 6.59 -46.55 -25.46
N ILE A 409 6.82 -47.38 -24.43
CA ILE A 409 7.34 -46.91 -23.14
C ILE A 409 8.84 -46.54 -23.21
N LEU A 410 9.61 -47.20 -24.08
CA LEU A 410 11.03 -46.88 -24.31
C LEU A 410 11.25 -45.65 -25.21
N GLN A 411 10.25 -45.22 -26.00
CA GLN A 411 10.31 -43.95 -26.74
C GLN A 411 9.98 -42.76 -25.82
N SER A 412 9.00 -42.91 -24.92
CA SER A 412 8.63 -41.86 -23.96
C SER A 412 9.76 -41.54 -22.95
N TYR A 413 10.54 -42.53 -22.53
CA TYR A 413 11.69 -42.32 -21.63
C TYR A 413 12.93 -41.72 -22.34
N ARG A 414 13.05 -41.82 -23.67
CA ARG A 414 14.13 -41.15 -24.44
C ARG A 414 13.82 -39.69 -24.75
N GLN A 415 12.55 -39.33 -24.90
CA GLN A 415 12.13 -37.95 -25.17
C GLN A 415 12.27 -37.04 -23.93
N LEU A 416 12.15 -37.60 -22.71
CA LEU A 416 12.27 -36.86 -21.45
C LEU A 416 13.72 -36.64 -20.95
N LYS A 417 14.75 -37.22 -21.59
CA LYS A 417 16.18 -37.00 -21.24
C LYS A 417 17.02 -36.36 -22.35
N GLY A 418 16.40 -35.95 -23.47
CA GLY A 418 17.11 -35.43 -24.65
C GLY A 418 17.12 -33.90 -24.82
N SER A 419 16.43 -33.14 -23.96
CA SER A 419 16.37 -31.67 -24.08
C SER A 419 16.81 -31.00 -22.78
N SER A 420 18.09 -31.16 -22.47
CA SER A 420 18.82 -30.23 -21.60
C SER A 420 20.22 -29.99 -22.19
N CYS A 421 20.42 -28.73 -22.59
CA CYS A 421 21.67 -28.00 -22.87
C CYS A 421 22.55 -28.41 -24.07
N TYR A 422 22.66 -27.52 -25.08
CA TYR A 422 23.83 -26.61 -25.26
C TYR A 422 23.71 -25.72 -26.53
N SER A 423 24.41 -24.56 -26.50
CA SER A 423 24.62 -23.48 -27.50
C SER A 423 23.53 -22.39 -27.53
N GLU A 424 23.69 -21.17 -27.01
CA GLU A 424 24.74 -20.13 -27.12
C GLU A 424 25.05 -19.65 -28.56
N LEU A 425 24.89 -18.31 -28.73
CA LEU A 425 25.50 -17.40 -29.71
C LEU A 425 24.98 -17.39 -31.16
N HIS A 426 24.13 -16.41 -31.49
CA HIS A 426 24.54 -15.26 -32.31
C HIS A 426 23.59 -14.05 -32.21
#